data_AF-A0AAW0KMJ6-F1
#
_entry.id   AF-A0AAW0KMJ6-F1
#
_cell.length_a   1.000
_cell.length_b   1.000
_cell.length_c   1.000
_cell.angle_alpha   90.00
_cell.angle_beta   90.00
_cell.angle_gamma   90.00
#
_symmetry.space_group_name_H-M   'P 1'
#
loop_
_entity.id
_entity.type
_entity.pdbx_description
1 polymer ?
#
loop_
_entity_poly.entity_id
_entity_poly.type
_entity_poly.pdbx_seq_one_letter_code
_entity_poly.pdbx_strand_id
1 'polypeptide(L)'
;MDVEVSVVSCITVITRITAPDALYKDEQMKEIFQLIVAACENMSHVSTRSYKKVTSILDTIAKVKLCLVMLDLECDALVVEMFESFLKLIRSNHPPTVLSTMETIMSLVINESEDISLDLLTFTFCYFVDIGGANNH
;
A
#
# COMPACT_ATOMS: atom_id res chain seq x y z
N MET A 1 -14.20 9.96 -3.49
CA MET A 1 -12.80 10.08 -3.96
C MET A 1 -12.02 11.28 -3.40
N ASP A 2 -12.11 12.53 -3.89
CA ASP A 2 -11.20 13.61 -3.42
C ASP A 2 -11.32 13.96 -1.91
N VAL A 3 -12.55 14.00 -1.38
CA VAL A 3 -12.80 14.23 0.04
C VAL A 3 -12.29 13.06 0.88
N GLU A 4 -12.61 11.84 0.44
CA GLU A 4 -12.21 10.58 1.07
C GLU A 4 -10.70 10.40 1.15
N VAL A 5 -9.98 10.61 0.04
CA VAL A 5 -8.50 10.61 0.00
C VAL A 5 -7.92 11.66 0.96
N SER A 6 -8.59 12.80 1.13
CA SER A 6 -8.17 13.81 2.10
C SER A 6 -8.32 13.32 3.54
N VAL A 7 -9.44 12.68 3.85
CA VAL A 7 -9.69 12.08 5.17
C VAL A 7 -8.67 11.00 5.48
N VAL A 8 -8.44 10.07 4.54
CA VAL A 8 -7.44 8.99 4.68
C VAL A 8 -6.03 9.56 4.84
N SER A 9 -5.68 10.61 4.09
CA SER A 9 -4.40 11.30 4.24
C SER A 9 -4.23 11.93 5.63
N CYS A 10 -5.29 12.48 6.21
CA CYS A 10 -5.25 12.97 7.59
C CYS A 10 -5.08 11.82 8.61
N ILE A 11 -5.84 10.73 8.46
CA ILE A 11 -5.77 9.57 9.37
C ILE A 11 -4.38 8.96 9.37
N THR A 12 -3.79 8.76 8.20
CA THR A 12 -2.43 8.20 8.06
C THR A 12 -1.37 9.11 8.67
N VAL A 13 -1.48 10.43 8.52
CA VAL A 13 -0.58 11.39 9.18
C VAL A 13 -0.73 11.33 10.71
N ILE A 14 -1.96 11.26 11.24
CA ILE A 14 -2.19 11.13 12.68
C ILE A 14 -1.56 9.84 13.19
N THR A 15 -1.81 8.72 12.50
CA THR A 15 -1.24 7.40 12.83
C THR A 15 0.29 7.47 12.89
N ARG A 16 0.93 8.19 11.97
CA ARG A 16 2.38 8.41 11.99
C ARG A 16 2.87 9.22 13.19
N ILE A 17 2.11 10.23 13.60
CA ILE A 17 2.49 11.08 14.73
C ILE A 17 2.37 10.31 16.05
N THR A 18 1.38 9.43 16.17
CA THR A 18 1.13 8.68 17.41
C THR A 18 1.94 7.39 17.51
N ALA A 19 2.47 6.87 16.40
CA ALA A 19 3.34 5.69 16.42
C ALA A 19 4.56 5.91 17.35
N PRO A 20 4.96 4.91 18.15
CA PRO A 20 4.50 3.51 18.13
C PRO A 20 3.24 3.24 18.97
N ASP A 21 2.69 4.24 19.66
CA ASP A 21 1.53 4.05 20.52
C ASP A 21 0.25 3.83 19.68
N ALA A 22 -0.46 2.75 19.97
CA ALA A 22 -1.71 2.42 19.28
C ALA A 22 -2.82 3.41 19.67
N LEU A 23 -3.27 4.22 18.70
CA LEU A 23 -4.37 5.17 18.90
C LEU A 23 -5.74 4.50 18.80
N TYR A 24 -5.85 3.49 17.94
CA TYR A 24 -7.09 2.81 17.58
C TYR A 24 -7.03 1.36 18.03
N LYS A 25 -8.20 0.79 18.37
CA LYS A 25 -8.31 -0.66 18.62
C LYS A 25 -8.20 -1.44 17.33
N ASP A 26 -7.83 -2.71 17.42
CA ASP A 26 -7.61 -3.60 16.27
C ASP A 26 -8.77 -3.56 15.26
N GLU A 27 -10.02 -3.66 15.71
CA GLU A 27 -11.19 -3.61 14.83
C GLU A 27 -11.33 -2.26 14.10
N GLN A 28 -10.98 -1.15 14.76
CA GLN A 28 -10.97 0.17 14.12
C GLN A 28 -9.79 0.31 13.15
N MET A 29 -8.64 -0.28 13.48
CA MET A 29 -7.49 -0.31 12.57
C MET A 29 -7.81 -1.07 11.29
N LYS A 30 -8.54 -2.19 11.38
CA LYS A 30 -9.01 -2.95 10.20
C LYS A 30 -9.88 -2.10 9.28
N GLU A 31 -10.84 -1.34 9.83
CA GLU A 31 -11.65 -0.39 9.05
C GLU A 31 -10.78 0.71 8.41
N ILE A 32 -9.80 1.24 9.14
CA ILE A 32 -8.85 2.23 8.60
C ILE A 32 -8.04 1.64 7.45
N PHE A 33 -7.59 0.39 7.57
CA PHE A 33 -6.86 -0.28 6.49
C PHE A 33 -7.69 -0.44 5.23
N GLN A 34 -8.97 -0.79 5.35
CA GLN A 34 -9.89 -0.84 4.21
C GLN A 34 -9.94 0.51 3.48
N LEU A 35 -10.07 1.61 4.22
CA LEU A 35 -10.07 2.96 3.65
C LEU A 35 -8.74 3.32 2.98
N ILE A 36 -7.61 2.89 3.56
CA ILE A 36 -6.27 3.11 3.00
C ILE A 36 -6.10 2.36 1.68
N VAL A 37 -6.45 1.07 1.64
CA VAL A 37 -6.34 0.23 0.44
C VAL A 37 -7.23 0.78 -0.68
N ALA A 38 -8.49 1.08 -0.37
CA ALA A 38 -9.43 1.68 -1.32
C ALA A 38 -8.93 3.05 -1.86
N ALA A 39 -8.27 3.86 -1.03
CA ALA A 39 -7.67 5.11 -1.48
C ALA A 39 -6.47 4.90 -2.42
N CYS A 40 -5.70 3.82 -2.22
CA CYS A 40 -4.55 3.47 -3.06
C CYS A 40 -4.97 2.87 -4.41
N GLU A 41 -6.03 2.06 -4.42
CA GLU A 41 -6.63 1.51 -5.65
C GLU A 41 -7.02 2.59 -6.65
N ASN A 42 -7.61 3.66 -6.14
CA ASN A 42 -8.18 4.71 -6.97
C ASN A 42 -7.15 5.76 -7.42
N MET A 43 -5.85 5.49 -7.29
CA MET A 43 -4.77 6.44 -7.58
C MET A 43 -4.70 6.89 -9.05
N SER A 44 -5.19 6.08 -9.98
CA SER A 44 -5.30 6.43 -11.41
C SER A 44 -6.52 7.31 -11.72
N HIS A 45 -7.51 7.37 -10.82
CA HIS A 45 -8.79 8.05 -11.00
C HIS A 45 -8.92 9.36 -10.21
N VAL A 46 -7.94 9.68 -9.35
CA VAL A 46 -7.94 10.91 -8.54
C VAL A 46 -7.47 12.13 -9.32
N SER A 47 -7.94 13.32 -8.90
CA SER A 47 -7.43 14.58 -9.44
C SER A 47 -5.93 14.75 -9.16
N THR A 48 -5.22 15.54 -9.97
CA THR A 48 -3.79 15.83 -9.76
C THR A 48 -3.49 16.37 -8.36
N ARG A 49 -4.44 17.10 -7.75
CA ARG A 49 -4.32 17.61 -6.38
C ARG A 49 -4.36 16.48 -5.36
N SER A 50 -5.24 15.51 -5.55
CA SER A 50 -5.40 14.36 -4.66
C SER A 50 -4.34 13.29 -4.91
N TYR A 51 -3.75 13.22 -6.10
CA TYR A 51 -2.61 12.35 -6.38
C TYR A 51 -1.46 12.53 -5.38
N LYS A 52 -1.10 13.79 -5.07
CA LYS A 52 -0.07 14.10 -4.04
C LYS A 52 -0.42 13.56 -2.65
N LYS A 53 -1.71 13.47 -2.33
CA LYS A 53 -2.18 12.93 -1.05
C LYS A 53 -2.07 11.41 -1.05
N VAL A 54 -2.45 10.75 -2.14
CA VAL A 54 -2.27 9.30 -2.28
C VAL A 54 -0.78 8.92 -2.22
N THR A 55 0.10 9.67 -2.88
CA THR A 55 1.55 9.43 -2.76
C THR A 55 2.06 9.66 -1.33
N SER A 56 1.48 10.62 -0.60
CA SER A 56 1.82 10.85 0.82
C SER A 56 1.30 9.73 1.73
N ILE A 57 0.16 9.12 1.39
CA ILE A 57 -0.38 7.94 2.08
C ILE A 57 0.60 6.78 1.91
N LEU A 58 1.02 6.45 0.68
CA LEU A 58 2.03 5.41 0.42
C LEU A 58 3.33 5.63 1.18
N ASP A 59 3.89 6.85 1.11
CA ASP A 59 5.12 7.19 1.83
C ASP A 59 4.97 6.99 3.34
N THR A 60 3.79 7.29 3.88
CA THR A 60 3.50 7.06 5.29
C THR A 60 3.45 5.57 5.61
N ILE A 61 2.70 4.76 4.83
CA ILE A 61 2.62 3.29 5.01
C ILE A 61 4.03 2.69 5.04
N ALA A 62 4.89 3.05 4.10
CA ALA A 62 6.27 2.57 4.04
C ALA A 62 7.08 2.99 5.28
N LYS A 63 7.02 4.27 5.68
CA LYS A 63 7.81 4.82 6.80
C LYS A 63 7.44 4.24 8.15
N VAL A 64 6.15 4.09 8.42
CA VAL A 64 5.68 3.55 9.70
C VAL A 64 5.45 2.05 9.65
N LYS A 65 5.79 1.42 8.52
CA LYS A 65 5.60 -0.01 8.27
C LYS A 65 4.17 -0.47 8.59
N LEU A 66 3.19 0.34 8.20
CA LEU A 66 1.78 0.09 8.51
C LEU A 66 1.27 -1.23 7.91
N CYS A 67 1.90 -1.68 6.83
CA CYS A 67 1.65 -2.98 6.20
C CYS A 67 2.03 -4.18 7.08
N LEU A 68 2.96 -4.03 8.03
CA LEU A 68 3.28 -5.10 8.98
C LEU A 68 2.20 -5.23 10.05
N VAL A 69 1.63 -4.10 10.48
CA VAL A 69 0.47 -4.10 11.36
C VAL A 69 -0.75 -4.76 10.69
N MET A 70 -0.88 -4.68 9.36
CA MET A 70 -1.90 -5.45 8.63
C MET A 70 -1.66 -6.96 8.74
N LEU A 71 -0.40 -7.42 8.71
CA LEU A 71 -0.05 -8.82 8.93
C LEU A 71 -0.33 -9.24 10.37
N ASP A 72 0.09 -8.43 11.35
CA ASP A 72 -0.14 -8.70 12.78
C ASP A 72 -1.63 -8.82 13.14
N LEU A 73 -2.49 -8.10 12.41
CA LEU A 73 -3.95 -8.14 12.58
C LEU A 73 -4.66 -9.15 11.65
N GLU A 74 -3.91 -10.01 10.97
CA GLU A 74 -4.42 -11.06 10.07
C GLU A 74 -5.32 -10.51 8.95
N CYS A 75 -4.97 -9.36 8.39
CA CYS A 75 -5.71 -8.68 7.32
C CYS A 75 -5.33 -9.18 5.91
N ASP A 76 -5.16 -10.50 5.74
CA ASP A 76 -4.56 -11.11 4.54
C ASP A 76 -5.25 -10.70 3.24
N ALA A 77 -6.58 -10.67 3.24
CA ALA A 77 -7.36 -10.27 2.07
C ALA A 77 -7.05 -8.82 1.63
N LEU A 78 -6.86 -7.91 2.58
CA LEU A 78 -6.50 -6.51 2.28
C LEU A 78 -5.06 -6.37 1.81
N VAL A 79 -4.16 -7.22 2.31
CA VAL A 79 -2.76 -7.28 1.83
C VAL A 79 -2.74 -7.72 0.36
N VAL A 80 -3.50 -8.76 0.01
CA VAL A 80 -3.64 -9.24 -1.37
C VAL A 80 -4.23 -8.15 -2.27
N GLU A 81 -5.32 -7.50 -1.85
CA GLU A 81 -5.96 -6.41 -2.59
C GLU A 81 -5.00 -5.22 -2.83
N MET A 82 -4.23 -4.83 -1.81
CA MET A 82 -3.18 -3.80 -1.93
C MET A 82 -2.11 -4.19 -2.95
N PHE A 83 -1.67 -5.45 -2.95
CA PHE A 83 -0.65 -5.95 -3.89
C PHE A 83 -1.16 -5.95 -5.33
N GLU A 84 -2.36 -6.47 -5.58
CA GLU A 84 -2.98 -6.42 -6.90
C GLU A 84 -3.06 -5.00 -7.43
N SER A 85 -3.42 -4.07 -6.55
CA SER A 85 -3.53 -2.65 -6.87
C SER A 85 -2.19 -2.06 -7.26
N PHE A 86 -1.14 -2.33 -6.50
CA PHE A 86 0.21 -1.86 -6.82
C PHE A 86 0.73 -2.45 -8.13
N LEU A 87 0.49 -3.74 -8.40
CA LEU A 87 0.89 -4.37 -9.66
C LEU A 87 0.16 -3.77 -10.87
N LYS A 88 -1.14 -3.46 -10.74
CA LYS A 88 -1.90 -2.73 -11.77
C LYS A 88 -1.29 -1.34 -12.00
N LEU A 89 -0.85 -0.66 -10.94
CA LEU A 89 -0.26 0.68 -11.02
C LEU A 89 1.18 0.67 -11.55
N ILE A 90 1.99 -0.36 -11.29
CA ILE A 90 3.37 -0.47 -11.83
C ILE A 90 3.37 -0.48 -13.36
N ARG A 91 2.31 -1.01 -13.99
CA ARG A 91 2.13 -0.97 -15.46
C ARG A 91 1.81 0.41 -16.01
N SER A 92 1.56 1.39 -15.15
CA SER A 92 1.28 2.77 -15.53
C SER A 92 2.49 3.67 -15.28
N ASN A 93 2.63 4.74 -16.07
CA ASN A 93 3.82 5.59 -16.11
C ASN A 93 3.90 6.55 -14.90
N HIS A 94 4.01 5.99 -13.69
CA HIS A 94 4.18 6.75 -12.45
C HIS A 94 5.64 7.20 -12.24
N PRO A 95 5.88 8.25 -11.44
CA PRO A 95 7.24 8.66 -11.09
C PRO A 95 8.01 7.51 -10.42
N PRO A 96 9.32 7.34 -10.71
CA PRO A 96 10.13 6.26 -10.14
C PRO A 96 10.11 6.19 -8.61
N THR A 97 9.98 7.34 -7.94
CA THR A 97 9.89 7.41 -6.47
C THR A 97 8.63 6.75 -5.94
N VAL A 98 7.49 6.87 -6.63
CA VAL A 98 6.23 6.24 -6.23
C VAL A 98 6.30 4.73 -6.41
N LEU A 99 6.88 4.28 -7.53
CA LEU A 99 7.11 2.86 -7.81
C LEU A 99 8.04 2.23 -6.75
N SER A 100 9.13 2.91 -6.39
CA SER A 100 10.05 2.47 -5.34
C SER A 100 9.38 2.37 -3.96
N THR A 101 8.46 3.29 -3.64
CA THR A 101 7.67 3.20 -2.40
C THR A 101 6.75 1.99 -2.41
N MET A 102 6.07 1.70 -3.52
CA MET A 102 5.21 0.51 -3.66
C MET A 102 6.04 -0.78 -3.51
N GLU A 103 7.18 -0.86 -4.20
CA GLU A 103 8.12 -1.98 -4.09
C GLU A 103 8.61 -2.18 -2.65
N THR A 104 8.94 -1.09 -1.95
CA THR A 104 9.38 -1.15 -0.55
C THR A 104 8.30 -1.76 0.35
N ILE A 105 7.04 -1.34 0.19
CA ILE A 105 5.92 -1.88 0.95
C ILE A 105 5.72 -3.37 0.66
N MET A 106 5.71 -3.76 -0.62
CA MET A 106 5.54 -5.17 -1.02
C MET A 106 6.69 -6.03 -0.48
N SER A 107 7.92 -5.54 -0.56
CA SER A 107 9.10 -6.24 -0.05
C SER A 107 9.05 -6.43 1.47
N LEU A 108 8.61 -5.41 2.23
CA LEU A 108 8.45 -5.51 3.68
C LEU A 108 7.46 -6.63 4.04
N VAL A 109 6.31 -6.67 3.38
CA VAL A 109 5.29 -7.70 3.62
C VAL A 109 5.82 -9.10 3.29
N ILE A 110 6.49 -9.28 2.15
CA ILE A 110 7.04 -10.59 1.76
C ILE A 110 8.11 -11.07 2.75
N ASN A 111 8.98 -10.17 3.22
CA ASN A 111 10.09 -10.55 4.09
C ASN A 111 9.66 -10.90 5.53
N GLU A 112 8.59 -10.29 6.02
CA GLU A 112 8.12 -10.46 7.42
C GLU A 112 6.95 -11.47 7.53
N SER A 113 6.43 -11.97 6.40
CA SER A 113 5.39 -12.99 6.39
C SER A 113 5.97 -14.35 6.81
N GLU A 114 5.37 -14.98 7.83
CA GLU A 114 5.79 -16.32 8.32
C GLU A 114 5.41 -17.45 7.34
N ASP A 115 4.27 -17.29 6.65
CA ASP A 115 3.78 -18.20 5.60
C ASP A 115 3.44 -17.40 4.33
N ILE A 116 4.22 -17.58 3.27
CA ILE A 116 3.93 -16.93 1.99
C ILE A 116 2.70 -17.63 1.37
N SER A 117 1.55 -16.96 1.40
CA SER A 117 0.35 -17.48 0.74
C SER A 117 0.60 -17.71 -0.76
N LEU A 118 -0.11 -18.67 -1.38
CA LEU A 118 0.00 -18.92 -2.82
C LEU A 118 -0.31 -17.66 -3.66
N ASP A 119 -1.17 -16.78 -3.14
CA ASP A 119 -1.49 -15.50 -3.76
C ASP A 119 -0.29 -14.54 -3.70
N LEU A 120 0.41 -14.47 -2.56
CA LEU A 120 1.68 -13.73 -2.41
C LEU A 120 2.80 -14.27 -3.31
N LEU A 121 2.92 -15.59 -3.47
CA LEU A 121 3.86 -16.21 -4.40
C LEU A 121 3.56 -15.81 -5.86
N THR A 122 2.28 -15.79 -6.24
CA THR A 122 1.86 -15.37 -7.58
C THR A 122 2.26 -13.92 -7.86
N PHE A 123 2.20 -13.04 -6.85
CA PHE A 123 2.68 -11.67 -6.97
C PHE A 123 4.20 -11.56 -7.14
N THR A 124 4.99 -12.35 -6.42
CA THR A 124 6.45 -12.39 -6.63
C THR A 124 6.81 -12.79 -8.06
N PHE A 125 6.13 -13.81 -8.62
CA PHE A 125 6.33 -14.22 -10.01
C PHE A 125 5.94 -13.12 -11.01
N CYS A 126 4.81 -12.44 -10.81
CA CYS A 126 4.40 -11.31 -11.66
C CYS A 126 5.41 -10.17 -11.61
N TYR A 127 5.88 -9.81 -10.42
CA TYR A 127 6.89 -8.76 -10.21
C TYR A 127 8.19 -9.05 -10.99
N PHE A 128 8.70 -10.29 -10.96
CA PHE A 128 9.86 -10.69 -11.76
C PHE A 128 9.62 -10.62 -13.27
N VAL A 129 8.43 -11.00 -13.75
CA VAL A 129 8.08 -10.94 -15.17
C VAL A 129 7.90 -9.50 -15.66
N ASP A 130 7.23 -8.64 -14.88
CA ASP A 130 7.00 -7.24 -15.23
C ASP A 130 8.33 -6.44 -15.22
N ILE A 131 9.26 -6.69 -14.28
CA ILE A 131 10.62 -6.09 -14.32
C ILE A 131 11.48 -6.66 -15.45
N GLY A 132 11.39 -7.97 -15.70
CA GLY A 132 12.07 -8.61 -16.83
C GLY A 132 11.65 -8.06 -18.19
N GLY A 133 10.41 -7.54 -18.30
CA GLY A 133 9.91 -6.86 -19.50
C GLY A 133 10.39 -5.40 -19.64
N ALA A 134 10.62 -4.69 -18.53
CA ALA A 134 11.06 -3.28 -18.55
C ALA A 134 12.53 -3.09 -18.96
N ASN A 135 13.36 -4.13 -18.90
CA ASN A 135 14.77 -4.09 -19.32
C ASN A 135 15.00 -4.43 -20.81
N ASN A 136 13.93 -4.64 -21.59
CA ASN A 136 14.01 -5.05 -23.00
C ASN A 136 13.53 -3.98 -23.99
N HIS A 137 13.58 -2.68 -23.64
CA HIS A 137 13.26 -1.63 -24.61
C HIS A 137 14.17 -0.41 -24.59
#